data_AF-A0A975CG02-F1
#
_entry.id   AF-A0A975CG02-F1
#
_cell.length_a   1.000
_cell.length_b   1.000
_cell.length_c   1.000
_cell.angle_alpha   90.00
_cell.angle_beta   90.00
_cell.angle_gamma   90.00
#
_symmetry.space_group_name_H-M   'P 1'
#
loop_
_entity.id
_entity.type
_entity.pdbx_description
1 polymer ?
#
loop_
_entity_poly.entity_id
_entity_poly.type
_entity_poly.pdbx_seq_one_letter_code
_entity_poly.pdbx_strand_id
1 'polypeptide(L)'
;MKPISLTALALAALAGNSLAQAPGFVAGLHPDRRPDGAPQITQQVASPEALARSLRGVEGPPPGNVESIAATGAHWVPLRGPGMTPPYDPRNWHAQPAAQGAAAGASGTAAAAPASAAK
;
A
#
# COMPACT_ATOMS: atom_id res chain seq x y z
N MET A 1 10.42 -18.98 -49.12
CA MET A 1 9.91 -18.01 -48.14
C MET A 1 9.97 -16.63 -48.81
N LYS A 2 8.84 -15.92 -48.94
CA LYS A 2 8.76 -14.66 -49.70
C LYS A 2 9.24 -13.48 -48.82
N PRO A 3 10.14 -12.61 -49.31
CA PRO A 3 10.64 -11.49 -48.51
C PRO A 3 9.52 -10.47 -48.30
N ILE A 4 9.35 -10.05 -47.05
CA ILE A 4 8.36 -9.02 -46.68
C ILE A 4 8.89 -7.68 -47.17
N SER A 5 8.10 -7.00 -48.00
CA SER A 5 8.45 -5.68 -48.55
C SER A 5 8.53 -4.63 -47.44
N LEU A 6 9.56 -3.77 -47.51
CA LEU A 6 9.73 -2.61 -46.64
C LEU A 6 8.47 -1.71 -46.59
N THR A 7 7.73 -1.62 -47.70
CA THR A 7 6.47 -0.87 -47.77
C THR A 7 5.37 -1.53 -46.93
N ALA A 8 5.31 -2.87 -46.91
CA ALA A 8 4.36 -3.61 -46.09
C ALA A 8 4.70 -3.49 -44.60
N LEU A 9 5.99 -3.47 -44.26
CA LEU A 9 6.46 -3.23 -42.90
C LEU A 9 6.14 -1.81 -42.42
N ALA A 10 6.32 -0.81 -43.29
CA ALA A 10 5.97 0.58 -42.99
C ALA A 10 4.46 0.77 -42.76
N LEU A 11 3.62 0.14 -43.60
CA LEU A 11 2.16 0.19 -43.42
C LEU A 11 1.71 -0.46 -42.10
N ALA A 12 2.31 -1.60 -41.73
CA ALA A 12 2.02 -2.26 -40.46
C ALA A 12 2.44 -1.41 -39.25
N ALA A 13 3.57 -0.71 -39.33
CA ALA A 13 4.02 0.19 -38.27
C ALA A 13 3.11 1.41 -38.08
N LEU A 14 2.55 1.97 -39.16
CA LEU A 14 1.59 3.08 -39.07
C LEU A 14 0.24 2.64 -38.48
N ALA A 15 -0.22 1.42 -38.78
CA ALA A 15 -1.48 0.89 -38.25
C ALA A 15 -1.43 0.61 -36.73
N GLY A 16 -0.25 0.32 -36.18
CA GLY A 16 -0.07 0.00 -34.75
C GLY A 16 -0.30 1.19 -33.79
N ASN A 17 -0.20 2.43 -34.27
CA ASN A 17 -0.31 3.62 -33.42
C ASN A 17 -1.76 4.00 -33.03
N SER A 18 -2.78 3.39 -33.66
CA SER A 18 -4.20 3.76 -33.42
C SER A 18 -4.81 3.12 -32.16
N LEU A 19 -4.12 2.16 -31.52
CA LEU A 19 -4.65 1.45 -30.34
C LEU A 19 -4.26 2.08 -28.99
N ALA A 20 -3.46 3.16 -29.00
CA ALA A 20 -3.13 3.92 -27.81
C ALA A 20 -4.03 5.16 -27.69
N GLN A 21 -5.35 4.98 -27.78
CA GLN A 21 -6.26 6.01 -27.27
C GLN A 21 -6.05 6.09 -25.76
N ALA A 22 -5.49 7.20 -25.29
CA ALA A 22 -5.53 7.54 -23.87
C ALA A 22 -6.98 7.37 -23.38
N PRO A 23 -7.22 6.71 -22.23
CA PRO A 23 -8.58 6.58 -21.72
C PRO A 23 -9.16 8.00 -21.64
N GLY A 24 -10.24 8.22 -22.40
CA GLY A 24 -10.82 9.55 -22.57
C GLY A 24 -11.03 10.23 -21.22
N PHE A 25 -10.92 11.56 -21.20
CA PHE A 25 -11.13 12.37 -20.00
C PHE A 25 -12.45 11.95 -19.31
N VAL A 26 -12.35 11.27 -18.15
CA VAL A 26 -13.52 10.76 -17.41
C VAL A 26 -14.08 11.88 -16.54
N ALA A 27 -14.60 12.93 -17.17
CA ALA A 27 -15.45 13.89 -16.48
C ALA A 27 -16.89 13.66 -16.94
N GLY A 28 -17.74 13.25 -15.99
CA GLY A 28 -19.17 13.24 -16.24
C GLY A 28 -19.71 14.65 -16.38
N LEU A 29 -20.63 14.85 -17.32
CA LEU A 29 -21.40 16.10 -17.43
C LEU A 29 -22.36 16.30 -16.25
N HIS A 30 -22.68 15.20 -15.55
CA HIS A 30 -23.65 15.13 -14.48
C HIS A 30 -22.93 14.72 -13.18
N PRO A 31 -22.87 15.58 -12.14
CA PRO A 31 -22.13 15.29 -10.92
C PRO A 31 -22.82 14.22 -10.04
N ASP A 32 -24.12 14.03 -10.23
CA ASP A 32 -24.96 13.07 -9.50
C ASP A 32 -24.81 11.63 -9.98
N ARG A 33 -24.19 11.41 -11.15
CA ARG A 33 -24.03 10.08 -11.73
C ARG A 33 -22.64 9.84 -12.28
N ARG A 34 -22.23 8.59 -12.22
CA ARG A 34 -21.01 8.13 -12.86
C ARG A 34 -21.23 8.03 -14.37
N PRO A 35 -20.26 8.42 -15.23
CA PRO A 35 -20.40 8.26 -16.68
C PRO A 35 -20.57 6.80 -17.10
N ASP A 36 -21.40 6.59 -18.11
CA ASP A 36 -21.54 5.28 -18.75
C ASP A 36 -20.20 4.86 -19.37
N GLY A 37 -19.77 3.63 -19.11
CA GLY A 37 -18.49 3.10 -19.60
C GLY A 37 -17.25 3.56 -18.83
N ALA A 38 -17.39 4.31 -17.73
CA ALA A 38 -16.23 4.67 -16.91
C ALA A 38 -15.54 3.41 -16.32
N PRO A 39 -14.20 3.27 -16.40
CA PRO A 39 -13.49 2.08 -15.95
C PRO A 39 -13.74 1.78 -14.47
N GLN A 40 -14.14 0.56 -14.11
CA GLN A 40 -14.34 0.16 -12.71
C GLN A 40 -13.19 -0.72 -12.23
N ILE A 41 -12.70 -0.45 -11.02
CA ILE A 41 -11.76 -1.33 -10.32
C ILE A 41 -12.62 -2.35 -9.55
N THR A 42 -12.57 -3.62 -9.95
CA THR A 42 -13.36 -4.71 -9.35
C THR A 42 -12.63 -5.44 -8.24
N GLN A 43 -11.30 -5.41 -8.24
CA GLN A 43 -10.46 -5.96 -7.19
C GLN A 43 -9.27 -5.04 -6.94
N GLN A 44 -8.92 -4.92 -5.67
CA GLN A 44 -7.70 -4.24 -5.26
C GLN A 44 -7.03 -5.07 -4.18
N VAL A 45 -5.86 -5.60 -4.52
CA VAL A 45 -5.03 -6.37 -3.59
C VAL A 45 -4.03 -5.42 -2.94
N ALA A 46 -4.02 -5.35 -1.62
CA ALA A 46 -2.96 -4.64 -0.89
C ALA A 46 -1.68 -5.49 -0.92
N SER A 47 -0.58 -4.91 -1.39
CA SER A 47 0.71 -5.61 -1.33
C SER A 47 1.19 -5.71 0.13
N PRO A 48 2.03 -6.71 0.48
CA PRO A 48 2.60 -6.81 1.83
C PRO A 48 3.33 -5.54 2.28
N GLU A 49 4.00 -4.83 1.37
CA GLU A 49 4.69 -3.58 1.65
C GLU A 49 3.70 -2.44 1.92
N ALA A 50 2.58 -2.40 1.19
CA ALA A 50 1.51 -1.44 1.43
C ALA A 50 0.82 -1.68 2.78
N LEU A 51 0.64 -2.95 3.16
CA LEU A 51 0.10 -3.33 4.46
C LEU A 51 1.07 -2.96 5.60
N ALA A 52 2.34 -3.35 5.50
CA ALA A 52 3.38 -3.02 6.48
C ALA A 52 3.52 -1.50 6.67
N ARG A 53 3.46 -0.73 5.56
CA ARG A 53 3.44 0.73 5.62
C ARG A 53 2.20 1.26 6.33
N SER A 54 1.03 0.69 6.05
CA SER A 54 -0.25 1.07 6.65
C SER A 54 -0.36 0.70 8.13
N LEU A 55 0.44 -0.25 8.60
CA LEU A 55 0.50 -0.68 10.01
C LEU A 55 1.70 -0.12 10.78
N ARG A 56 2.53 0.75 10.18
CA ARG A 56 3.66 1.40 10.87
C ARG A 56 3.19 2.09 12.17
N GLY A 57 3.88 1.86 13.28
CA GLY A 57 3.54 2.44 14.59
C GLY A 57 2.40 1.73 15.32
N VAL A 58 1.84 0.66 14.76
CA VAL A 58 0.98 -0.26 15.51
C VAL A 58 1.89 -1.26 16.24
N GLU A 59 1.79 -1.30 17.56
CA GLU A 59 2.55 -2.21 18.40
C GLU A 59 1.71 -3.45 18.75
N GLY A 60 2.35 -4.63 18.73
CA GLY A 60 1.69 -5.91 18.95
C GLY A 60 0.85 -6.41 17.76
N PRO A 61 0.15 -7.54 17.92
CA PRO A 61 -0.74 -8.06 16.87
C PRO A 61 -1.88 -7.06 16.60
N PRO A 62 -2.10 -6.64 15.34
CA PRO A 62 -3.21 -5.77 15.03
C PRO A 62 -4.54 -6.47 15.37
N PRO A 63 -5.51 -5.77 16.00
CA PRO A 63 -6.85 -6.32 16.15
C PRO A 63 -7.46 -6.61 14.77
N GLY A 64 -8.28 -7.66 14.65
CA GLY A 64 -8.67 -8.21 13.35
C GLY A 64 -9.37 -7.23 12.39
N ASN A 65 -10.01 -6.16 12.89
CA ASN A 65 -10.59 -5.11 12.06
C ASN A 65 -9.54 -4.11 11.54
N VAL A 66 -8.43 -3.90 12.24
CA VAL A 66 -7.38 -2.94 11.87
C VAL A 66 -6.63 -3.41 10.62
N GLU A 67 -6.36 -4.71 10.50
CA GLU A 67 -5.72 -5.26 9.30
C GLU A 67 -6.63 -5.13 8.07
N SER A 68 -7.94 -5.36 8.22
CA SER A 68 -8.93 -5.17 7.15
C SER A 68 -9.03 -3.70 6.71
N ILE A 69 -8.98 -2.76 7.66
CA ILE A 69 -8.96 -1.31 7.37
C ILE A 69 -7.62 -0.90 6.71
N ALA A 70 -6.51 -1.49 7.12
CA ALA A 70 -5.22 -1.26 6.48
C ALA A 70 -5.19 -1.80 5.04
N ALA A 71 -5.97 -2.84 4.75
CA ALA A 71 -6.12 -3.44 3.43
C ALA A 71 -7.11 -2.71 2.49
N THR A 72 -7.79 -1.64 2.93
CA THR A 72 -8.84 -0.94 2.14
C THR A 72 -8.34 -0.23 0.86
N GLY A 73 -7.06 -0.38 0.50
CA GLY A 73 -6.57 -0.11 -0.85
C GLY A 73 -6.41 1.37 -1.21
N ALA A 74 -6.83 1.73 -2.43
CA ALA A 74 -6.51 2.98 -3.14
C ALA A 74 -7.02 4.29 -2.50
N HIS A 75 -7.83 4.21 -1.45
CA HIS A 75 -8.32 5.41 -0.77
C HIS A 75 -7.17 6.14 -0.10
N TRP A 76 -7.14 7.47 -0.23
CA TRP A 76 -6.22 8.28 0.55
C TRP A 76 -6.63 8.21 2.02
N VAL A 77 -5.67 7.88 2.90
CA VAL A 77 -5.88 7.81 4.34
C VAL A 77 -4.84 8.72 5.00
N PRO A 78 -5.26 9.65 5.88
CA PRO A 78 -4.33 10.45 6.68
C PRO A 78 -3.34 9.54 7.42
N LEU A 79 -2.11 10.01 7.61
CA LEU A 79 -1.05 9.31 8.36
C LEU A 79 -0.48 8.03 7.71
N ARG A 80 -0.92 7.61 6.50
CA ARG A 80 -0.32 6.47 5.77
C ARG A 80 1.08 6.76 5.19
N GLY A 81 1.46 8.04 5.18
CA GLY A 81 2.80 8.52 4.84
C GLY A 81 3.36 9.43 5.93
N PRO A 82 4.63 9.87 5.79
CA PRO A 82 5.26 10.78 6.73
C PRO A 82 4.49 12.10 6.80
N GLY A 83 4.19 12.52 8.03
CA GLY A 83 3.56 13.79 8.34
C GLY A 83 4.56 14.80 8.89
N MET A 84 4.14 15.54 9.92
CA MET A 84 4.99 16.46 10.66
C MET A 84 6.15 15.73 11.36
N THR A 85 7.23 16.46 11.63
CA THR A 85 8.35 15.99 12.45
C THR A 85 7.96 15.93 13.94
N PRO A 86 8.79 15.30 14.80
CA PRO A 86 8.58 15.33 16.24
C PRO A 86 8.37 16.77 16.77
N PRO A 87 7.50 16.97 17.79
CA PRO A 87 6.82 15.97 18.62
C PRO A 87 5.53 15.39 18.00
N TYR A 88 5.12 15.83 16.81
CA TYR A 88 3.84 15.48 16.19
C TYR A 88 3.96 14.33 15.17
N ASP A 89 4.75 13.31 15.52
CA ASP A 89 4.97 12.12 14.71
C ASP A 89 4.48 10.85 15.45
N PRO A 90 3.16 10.63 15.53
CA PRO A 90 2.58 9.52 16.30
C PRO A 90 2.92 8.13 15.75
N ARG A 91 3.49 8.06 14.54
CA ARG A 91 3.83 6.80 13.85
C ARG A 91 5.33 6.62 13.66
N ASN A 92 6.14 7.48 14.27
CA ASN A 92 7.60 7.43 14.21
C ASN A 92 8.13 7.38 12.76
N TRP A 93 7.52 8.14 11.85
CA TRP A 93 7.98 8.29 10.46
C TRP A 93 9.40 8.85 10.33
N HIS A 94 9.75 9.79 11.20
CA HIS A 94 11.02 10.52 11.22
C HIS A 94 11.96 10.04 12.34
N ALA A 95 11.57 9.00 13.08
CA ALA A 95 12.46 8.43 14.08
C ALA A 95 13.73 7.89 13.41
N GLN A 96 14.89 8.44 13.79
CA GLN A 96 16.14 7.75 13.54
C GLN A 96 16.13 6.43 14.32
N PRO A 97 16.76 5.36 13.78
CA PRO A 97 16.99 4.15 14.56
C PRO A 97 17.91 4.50 15.73
N ALA A 98 17.33 4.97 16.83
CA ALA A 98 17.98 5.05 18.12
C ALA A 98 18.19 3.60 18.56
N ALA A 99 19.40 3.28 19.02
CA ALA A 99 19.78 1.96 19.53
C ALA A 99 18.69 1.41 20.47
N GLN A 100 17.86 0.52 19.94
CA GLN A 100 16.77 -0.13 20.66
C GLN A 100 17.40 -1.10 21.65
N GLY A 101 17.58 -0.65 22.89
CA GLY A 101 18.15 -1.49 23.95
C GLY A 101 18.16 -0.88 25.36
N ALA A 102 18.08 0.44 25.52
CA ALA A 102 18.27 1.04 26.85
C ALA A 102 17.00 1.21 27.70
N ALA A 103 15.80 1.21 27.10
CA ALA A 103 14.56 1.58 27.82
C ALA A 103 13.65 0.41 28.22
N ALA A 104 13.91 -0.82 27.74
CA ALA A 104 13.11 -1.99 28.10
C ALA A 104 13.52 -2.66 29.44
N GLY A 105 14.54 -2.11 30.13
CA GLY A 105 15.10 -2.70 31.36
C GLY A 105 14.58 -2.14 32.68
N ALA A 106 13.70 -1.13 32.68
CA ALA A 106 13.36 -0.38 33.89
C ALA A 106 11.94 -0.61 34.43
N SER A 107 11.30 -1.72 34.10
CA SER A 107 10.02 -2.10 34.72
C SER A 107 9.82 -3.62 34.67
N GLY A 108 10.20 -4.32 35.74
CA GLY A 108 9.78 -5.71 35.96
C GLY A 108 10.79 -6.67 36.57
N THR A 109 11.58 -6.26 37.58
CA THR A 109 12.27 -7.22 38.45
C THR A 109 11.24 -7.86 39.39
N ALA A 110 10.77 -9.06 39.05
CA ALA A 110 10.27 -10.05 40.00
C ALA A 110 10.46 -11.45 39.40
N ALA A 111 11.66 -11.99 39.59
CA ALA A 111 11.94 -13.39 39.40
C ALA A 111 11.40 -14.20 40.58
N ALA A 112 10.64 -15.26 40.30
CA ALA A 112 10.55 -16.44 41.14
C ALA A 112 10.53 -17.69 40.25
N ALA A 113 11.44 -18.61 40.56
CA ALA A 113 11.97 -19.72 39.77
C ALA A 113 11.00 -20.92 39.60
N PRO A 114 11.33 -21.91 38.74
CA PRO A 114 10.46 -23.02 38.37
C PRO A 114 10.58 -24.23 39.31
N ALA A 115 9.51 -24.99 39.47
CA ALA A 115 9.54 -26.32 40.05
C ALA A 115 9.10 -27.36 39.00
N SER A 116 10.00 -28.31 38.75
CA SER A 116 9.82 -29.47 37.89
C SER A 116 9.37 -30.69 38.70
N ALA A 117 8.67 -31.60 38.02
CA ALA A 117 8.47 -33.04 38.28
C ALA A 117 7.54 -33.50 39.43
N ALA A 118 6.51 -34.28 39.02
CA ALA A 118 6.22 -35.66 39.43
C ALA A 118 4.71 -35.92 39.64
N LYS A 119 4.07 -36.62 38.70
CA LYS A 119 3.56 -38.01 38.84
C LYS A 119 2.87 -38.47 37.55
#